data_AF-A0A6F9BGM9-F1
#
_entry.id   AF-A0A6F9BGM9-F1
#
_cell.length_a   1.000
_cell.length_b   1.000
_cell.length_c   1.000
_cell.angle_alpha   90.00
_cell.angle_beta   90.00
_cell.angle_gamma   90.00
#
_symmetry.space_group_name_H-M   'P 1'
#
loop_
_entity.id
_entity.type
_entity.pdbx_description
1 polymer ?
#
loop_
_entity_poly.entity_id
_entity_poly.type
_entity_poly.pdbx_seq_one_letter_code
_entity_poly.pdbx_strand_id
1 'polypeptide(L)'
;MRRDHTVADVVSLACKSKQLDPSLHCLRLHRCLAQNVEVRTPTPSELLHDLLYDELEVFLLNVFTLHMTRPVCTGDFGFAVTGHIDGQRNSRIFVSEVLSDGLAFSEGLRPGDEIVVLNGRGVSTLDLGLIQTLFAEQTLQLTLRRDAPSTSPLTSGPSTPTPLPNQSQLLQDFLDTHHRAKSTTGEKAYTHILTHMHMHTPSTVSLPKG
;
A
#
# COMPACT_ATOMS: atom_id res chain seq x y z
N MET A 1 -29.22 0.67 -3.56
CA MET A 1 -27.77 0.80 -3.82
C MET A 1 -27.35 -0.33 -4.75
N ARG A 2 -26.63 -0.04 -5.84
CA ARG A 2 -26.26 -1.03 -6.86
C ARG A 2 -25.39 -2.13 -6.21
N ARG A 3 -25.67 -3.40 -6.56
CA ARG A 3 -25.08 -4.59 -5.94
C ARG A 3 -23.65 -4.87 -6.42
N ASP A 4 -23.08 -4.00 -7.26
CA ASP A 4 -21.92 -4.33 -8.11
C ASP A 4 -20.71 -3.43 -7.86
N HIS A 5 -20.51 -2.93 -6.63
CA HIS A 5 -19.31 -2.12 -6.35
C HIS A 5 -18.08 -3.03 -6.31
N THR A 6 -17.07 -2.68 -7.11
CA THR A 6 -15.74 -3.25 -6.97
C THR A 6 -15.04 -2.67 -5.75
N VAL A 7 -14.02 -3.35 -5.25
CA VAL A 7 -13.16 -2.82 -4.18
C VAL A 7 -12.59 -1.45 -4.59
N ALA A 8 -12.17 -1.28 -5.84
CA ALA A 8 -11.69 0.00 -6.36
C ALA A 8 -12.73 1.12 -6.27
N ASP A 9 -14.00 0.82 -6.58
CA ASP A 9 -15.09 1.80 -6.48
C ASP A 9 -15.28 2.26 -5.03
N VAL A 10 -15.27 1.31 -4.08
CA VAL A 10 -15.45 1.60 -2.66
C VAL A 10 -14.28 2.43 -2.11
N VAL A 11 -13.04 2.08 -2.46
CA VAL A 11 -11.87 2.90 -2.11
C VAL A 11 -11.98 4.30 -2.69
N SER A 12 -12.35 4.42 -3.97
CA SER A 12 -12.50 5.71 -4.65
C SER A 12 -13.55 6.59 -3.96
N LEU A 13 -14.72 6.03 -3.65
CA LEU A 13 -15.79 6.73 -2.92
C LEU A 13 -15.33 7.16 -1.51
N ALA A 14 -14.72 6.23 -0.78
CA ALA A 14 -14.26 6.49 0.58
C ALA A 14 -13.11 7.51 0.63
N CYS A 15 -12.20 7.50 -0.34
CA CYS A 15 -11.11 8.47 -0.47
C CYS A 15 -11.61 9.85 -0.89
N LYS A 16 -12.54 9.92 -1.86
CA LYS A 16 -13.14 11.18 -2.33
C LYS A 16 -13.76 11.97 -1.18
N SER A 17 -14.37 11.27 -0.22
CA SER A 17 -14.99 11.90 0.94
C SER A 17 -13.98 12.56 1.90
N LYS A 18 -12.80 11.93 2.07
CA LYS A 18 -11.72 12.34 2.97
C LYS A 18 -10.59 13.13 2.27
N GLN A 19 -10.74 13.46 0.98
CA GLN A 19 -9.69 14.08 0.14
C GLN A 19 -8.37 13.29 0.12
N LEU A 20 -8.49 11.97 0.18
CA LEU A 20 -7.35 11.06 0.08
C LEU A 20 -7.09 10.69 -1.38
N ASP A 21 -5.85 10.33 -1.71
CA ASP A 21 -5.48 9.82 -3.04
C ASP A 21 -5.83 8.32 -3.14
N PRO A 22 -6.80 7.92 -3.98
CA PRO A 22 -7.17 6.51 -4.14
C PRO A 22 -6.04 5.61 -4.65
N SER A 23 -5.00 6.17 -5.28
CA SER A 23 -3.84 5.41 -5.75
C SER A 23 -2.92 4.96 -4.60
N LEU A 24 -2.97 5.69 -3.48
CA LEU A 24 -2.17 5.45 -2.28
C LEU A 24 -2.93 4.71 -1.19
N HIS A 25 -4.21 4.38 -1.40
CA HIS A 25 -5.05 3.76 -0.39
C HIS A 25 -5.64 2.44 -0.88
N CYS A 26 -5.83 1.52 0.05
CA CYS A 26 -6.46 0.23 -0.18
C CYS A 26 -7.60 0.00 0.81
N LEU A 27 -8.48 -0.94 0.44
CA LEU A 27 -9.50 -1.45 1.35
C LEU A 27 -8.94 -2.67 2.06
N ARG A 28 -9.19 -2.75 3.36
CA ARG A 28 -8.88 -3.90 4.21
C ARG A 28 -10.18 -4.39 4.83
N LEU A 29 -10.41 -5.68 4.71
CA LEU A 29 -11.58 -6.37 5.22
C LEU A 29 -11.16 -7.08 6.51
N HIS A 30 -11.93 -6.86 7.56
CA HIS A 30 -11.78 -7.54 8.83
C HIS A 30 -12.98 -8.47 9.01
N ARG A 31 -12.69 -9.74 9.29
CA ARG A 31 -13.68 -10.76 9.54
C ARG A 31 -13.49 -11.34 10.93
N CYS A 32 -14.47 -11.12 11.78
CA CYS A 32 -14.52 -11.61 13.14
C CYS A 32 -14.96 -13.08 13.13
N LEU A 33 -13.99 -13.97 13.28
CA LEU A 33 -14.22 -15.38 13.59
C LEU A 33 -14.25 -15.54 15.11
N ALA A 34 -14.89 -16.61 15.60
CA ALA A 34 -15.19 -16.81 17.03
C ALA A 34 -13.99 -16.59 17.99
N GLN A 35 -12.75 -16.77 17.51
CA GLN A 35 -11.52 -16.65 18.32
C GLN A 35 -10.44 -15.78 17.67
N ASN A 36 -10.65 -15.25 16.45
CA ASN A 36 -9.64 -14.52 15.69
C ASN A 36 -10.27 -13.50 14.75
N VAL A 37 -9.53 -12.43 14.45
CA VAL A 37 -9.89 -11.53 13.34
C VAL A 37 -9.02 -11.91 12.15
N GLU A 38 -9.67 -12.38 11.08
CA GLU A 38 -9.04 -12.58 9.79
C GLU A 38 -9.00 -11.24 9.06
N VAL A 39 -7.80 -10.84 8.61
CA VAL A 39 -7.58 -9.59 7.88
C VAL A 39 -7.20 -9.91 6.45
N ARG A 40 -7.93 -9.34 5.49
CA ARG A 40 -7.70 -9.55 4.05
C ARG A 40 -7.63 -8.21 3.33
N THR A 41 -6.63 -8.05 2.47
CA THR A 41 -6.59 -6.99 1.45
C THR A 41 -7.05 -7.60 0.12
N PRO A 42 -8.30 -7.38 -0.32
CA PRO A 42 -8.77 -7.88 -1.61
C PRO A 42 -8.20 -7.07 -2.77
N THR A 43 -8.16 -7.69 -3.95
CA THR A 43 -7.72 -7.02 -5.18
C THR A 43 -8.72 -5.92 -5.58
N PRO A 44 -8.26 -4.84 -6.23
CA PRO A 44 -9.14 -3.74 -6.65
C PRO A 44 -10.28 -4.17 -7.59
N SER A 45 -10.11 -5.26 -8.34
CA SER A 45 -11.10 -5.79 -9.28
C SER A 45 -12.12 -6.74 -8.66
N GLU A 46 -11.93 -7.20 -7.42
CA GLU A 46 -12.89 -8.06 -6.74
C GLU A 46 -14.20 -7.31 -6.47
N LEU A 47 -15.32 -8.02 -6.60
CA LEU A 47 -16.64 -7.50 -6.25
C LEU A 47 -16.80 -7.62 -4.74
N LEU A 48 -17.12 -6.51 -4.08
CA LEU A 48 -17.18 -6.51 -2.62
C LEU A 48 -18.32 -7.40 -2.08
N HIS A 49 -19.38 -7.63 -2.87
CA HIS A 49 -20.49 -8.51 -2.47
C HIS A 49 -20.11 -9.99 -2.41
N ASP A 50 -19.05 -10.40 -3.10
CA ASP A 50 -18.55 -11.79 -3.07
C ASP A 50 -17.64 -12.04 -1.86
N LEU A 51 -17.30 -10.99 -1.11
CA LEU A 51 -16.34 -11.04 -0.01
C LEU A 51 -17.05 -11.02 1.34
N LEU A 52 -16.54 -11.81 2.28
CA LEU A 52 -17.02 -11.85 3.66
C LEU A 52 -16.22 -10.89 4.53
N TYR A 53 -16.93 -9.98 5.21
CA TYR A 53 -16.36 -8.98 6.11
C TYR A 53 -17.40 -8.54 7.14
N ASP A 54 -16.91 -8.22 8.33
CA ASP A 54 -17.67 -7.60 9.42
C ASP A 54 -17.32 -6.11 9.55
N GLU A 55 -16.11 -5.72 9.12
CA GLU A 55 -15.64 -4.34 9.14
C GLU A 55 -14.78 -4.02 7.90
N LEU A 56 -14.85 -2.77 7.45
CA LEU A 56 -14.10 -2.21 6.33
C LEU A 56 -13.20 -1.07 6.81
N GLU A 57 -11.95 -1.08 6.38
CA GLU A 57 -10.96 -0.06 6.72
C GLU A 57 -10.31 0.45 5.43
N VAL A 58 -10.24 1.79 5.27
CA VAL A 58 -9.34 2.40 4.27
C VAL A 58 -8.01 2.65 4.94
N PHE A 59 -6.94 2.06 4.41
CA PHE A 59 -5.59 2.24 4.94
C PHE A 59 -4.63 2.74 3.85
N LEU A 60 -3.59 3.46 4.26
CA LEU A 60 -2.54 3.93 3.37
C LEU A 60 -1.61 2.77 3.00
N LEU A 61 -1.36 2.61 1.71
CA LEU A 61 -0.39 1.68 1.17
C LEU A 61 1.03 2.09 1.61
N ASN A 62 1.84 1.11 1.98
CA ASN A 62 3.24 1.38 2.26
C ASN A 62 3.98 1.54 0.93
N VAL A 63 4.14 2.79 0.48
CA VAL A 63 4.85 3.15 -0.75
C VAL A 63 6.25 3.63 -0.40
N PHE A 64 7.27 2.97 -0.93
CA PHE A 64 8.68 3.29 -0.68
C PHE A 64 9.55 2.99 -1.90
N THR A 65 10.75 3.56 -1.94
CA THR A 65 11.68 3.36 -3.05
C THR A 65 12.91 2.60 -2.58
N LEU A 66 13.29 1.56 -3.33
CA LEU A 66 14.56 0.87 -3.19
C LEU A 66 15.49 1.23 -4.35
N HIS A 67 16.78 1.30 -4.07
CA HIS A 67 17.81 1.58 -5.07
C HIS A 67 18.89 0.51 -4.98
N MET A 68 19.06 -0.25 -6.04
CA MET A 68 20.02 -1.35 -6.14
C MET A 68 20.99 -1.09 -7.28
N THR A 69 22.29 -1.29 -7.05
CA THR A 69 23.30 -1.27 -8.10
C THR A 69 24.10 -2.56 -8.04
N ARG A 70 24.08 -3.33 -9.13
CA ARG A 70 24.85 -4.58 -9.21
C ARG A 70 26.31 -4.30 -9.61
N PRO A 71 27.30 -4.87 -8.90
CA PRO A 71 28.69 -4.86 -9.35
C PRO A 71 28.85 -5.47 -10.76
N VAL A 72 29.85 -5.02 -11.51
CA VAL A 72 30.09 -5.42 -12.91
C VAL A 72 30.32 -6.94 -13.08
N CYS A 73 30.76 -7.62 -12.01
CA CYS A 73 31.13 -9.03 -12.02
C CYS A 73 30.23 -9.93 -11.14
N THR A 74 29.13 -9.40 -10.62
CA THR A 74 28.15 -10.18 -9.84
C THR A 74 26.98 -10.64 -10.71
N GLY A 75 26.23 -11.64 -10.24
CA GLY A 75 25.03 -12.16 -10.90
C GLY A 75 23.90 -11.14 -11.04
N ASP A 76 22.68 -11.64 -11.17
CA ASP A 76 21.48 -10.80 -11.15
C ASP A 76 21.24 -10.17 -9.76
N PHE A 77 20.15 -9.42 -9.62
CA PHE A 77 19.77 -8.81 -8.35
C PHE A 77 19.19 -9.82 -7.34
N GLY A 78 18.96 -11.07 -7.74
CA GLY A 78 18.43 -12.13 -6.87
C GLY A 78 16.93 -12.04 -6.62
N PHE A 79 16.12 -11.66 -7.61
CA PHE A 79 14.66 -11.69 -7.50
C PHE A 79 13.99 -12.02 -8.83
N ALA A 80 12.75 -12.51 -8.75
CA ALA A 80 11.90 -12.79 -9.89
C ALA A 80 10.59 -11.99 -9.79
N VAL A 81 9.97 -11.74 -10.95
CA VAL A 81 8.72 -10.99 -11.05
C VAL A 81 7.69 -11.71 -11.91
N THR A 82 6.42 -11.51 -11.58
CA THR A 82 5.27 -11.88 -12.40
C THR A 82 4.58 -10.64 -12.93
N GLY A 83 4.39 -10.60 -14.25
CA GLY A 83 3.64 -9.54 -14.92
C GLY A 83 2.23 -10.01 -15.27
N HIS A 84 1.22 -9.15 -15.08
CA HIS A 84 -0.12 -9.39 -15.60
C HIS A 84 -0.75 -8.10 -16.12
N ILE A 85 -1.76 -8.23 -16.98
CA ILE A 85 -2.59 -7.11 -17.43
C ILE A 85 -3.88 -7.12 -16.61
N ASP A 86 -4.19 -6.01 -15.93
CA ASP A 86 -5.43 -5.91 -15.15
C ASP A 86 -6.67 -5.62 -16.04
N GLY A 87 -7.85 -5.61 -15.42
CA GLY A 87 -9.11 -5.36 -16.12
C GLY A 87 -9.21 -3.99 -16.82
N GLN A 88 -8.32 -3.06 -16.49
CA GLN A 88 -8.22 -1.73 -17.13
C GLN A 88 -7.14 -1.68 -18.23
N ARG A 89 -6.57 -2.83 -18.60
CA ARG A 89 -5.47 -2.97 -19.56
C ARG A 89 -4.16 -2.32 -19.10
N ASN A 90 -3.99 -2.13 -17.80
CA ASN A 90 -2.73 -1.63 -17.25
C ASN A 90 -1.79 -2.80 -16.96
N SER A 91 -0.50 -2.59 -17.24
CA SER A 91 0.55 -3.52 -16.84
C SER A 91 0.75 -3.47 -15.32
N ARG A 92 0.80 -4.62 -14.67
CA ARG A 92 1.18 -4.73 -13.26
C ARG A 92 2.27 -5.77 -13.09
N ILE A 93 3.19 -5.48 -12.16
CA ILE A 93 4.35 -6.33 -11.90
C ILE A 93 4.43 -6.56 -10.39
N PHE A 94 4.50 -7.83 -10.01
CA PHE A 94 4.65 -8.25 -8.63
C PHE A 94 5.95 -9.03 -8.46
N VAL A 95 6.61 -8.87 -7.32
CA VAL A 95 7.75 -9.68 -6.93
C VAL A 95 7.23 -11.06 -6.52
N SER A 96 7.62 -12.10 -7.26
CA SER A 96 7.20 -13.47 -6.98
C SER A 96 8.16 -14.16 -6.03
N GLU A 97 9.47 -13.92 -6.19
CA GLU A 97 10.53 -14.58 -5.43
C GLU A 97 11.66 -13.62 -5.16
N VAL A 98 12.33 -13.79 -4.02
CA VAL A 98 13.55 -13.07 -3.64
C VAL A 98 14.51 -14.07 -3.00
N LEU A 99 15.71 -14.17 -3.52
CA LEU A 99 16.77 -15.03 -3.00
C LEU A 99 17.33 -14.41 -1.72
N SER A 100 17.41 -15.19 -0.64
CA SER A 100 17.82 -14.70 0.68
C SER A 100 19.28 -14.22 0.76
N ASP A 101 20.12 -14.68 -0.17
CA ASP A 101 21.52 -14.28 -0.34
C ASP A 101 21.71 -13.24 -1.46
N GLY A 102 20.62 -12.80 -2.10
CA GLY A 102 20.63 -11.82 -3.19
C GLY A 102 20.66 -10.37 -2.73
N LEU A 103 21.13 -9.47 -3.61
CA LEU A 103 21.17 -8.02 -3.36
C LEU A 103 19.77 -7.43 -3.09
N ALA A 104 18.74 -7.93 -3.76
CA ALA A 104 17.38 -7.49 -3.54
C ALA A 104 16.87 -7.78 -2.13
N PHE A 105 17.27 -8.90 -1.53
CA PHE A 105 16.93 -9.22 -0.14
C PHE A 105 17.61 -8.27 0.84
N SER A 106 18.89 -7.96 0.65
CA SER A 106 19.61 -7.03 1.53
C SER A 106 19.05 -5.60 1.48
N GLU A 107 18.55 -5.17 0.32
CA GLU A 107 17.85 -3.89 0.17
C GLU A 107 16.39 -3.92 0.69
N GLY A 108 15.90 -5.10 1.11
CA GLY A 108 14.59 -5.23 1.76
C GLY A 108 13.41 -5.45 0.80
N LEU A 109 13.66 -5.87 -0.44
CA LEU A 109 12.63 -6.36 -1.37
C LEU A 109 12.02 -7.65 -0.81
N ARG A 110 10.71 -7.82 -0.96
CA ARG A 110 10.00 -9.02 -0.47
C ARG A 110 9.06 -9.58 -1.54
N PRO A 111 8.82 -10.91 -1.55
CA PRO A 111 7.73 -11.49 -2.31
C PRO A 111 6.40 -10.82 -1.94
N GLY A 112 5.57 -10.54 -2.94
CA GLY A 112 4.29 -9.84 -2.80
C GLY A 112 4.37 -8.32 -2.98
N ASP A 113 5.57 -7.73 -3.06
CA ASP A 113 5.70 -6.30 -3.39
C ASP A 113 5.23 -6.04 -4.82
N GLU A 114 4.45 -4.98 -5.02
CA GLU A 114 4.06 -4.50 -6.35
C GLU A 114 5.02 -3.39 -6.79
N ILE A 115 5.61 -3.54 -7.98
CA ILE A 115 6.46 -2.52 -8.58
C ILE A 115 5.57 -1.56 -9.35
N VAL A 116 5.43 -0.33 -8.85
CA VAL A 116 4.59 0.71 -9.46
C VAL A 116 5.38 1.69 -10.31
N VAL A 117 6.67 1.88 -10.00
CA VAL A 117 7.61 2.67 -10.83
C VAL A 117 8.92 1.92 -10.96
N LEU A 118 9.42 1.80 -12.19
CA LEU A 118 10.70 1.18 -12.54
C LEU A 118 11.58 2.24 -13.21
N ASN A 119 12.71 2.59 -12.59
CA ASN A 119 13.67 3.60 -13.08
C ASN A 119 13.00 4.93 -13.49
N GLY A 120 12.11 5.42 -12.62
CA GLY A 120 11.36 6.67 -12.85
C GLY A 120 10.19 6.56 -13.82
N ARG A 121 9.89 5.36 -14.36
CA ARG A 121 8.78 5.13 -15.29
C ARG A 121 7.66 4.33 -14.63
N GLY A 122 6.43 4.85 -14.70
CA GLY A 122 5.26 4.18 -14.15
C GLY A 122 4.94 2.88 -14.90
N VAL A 123 4.83 1.77 -14.18
CA VAL A 123 4.70 0.42 -14.77
C VAL A 123 3.41 0.26 -15.57
N SER A 124 2.30 0.86 -15.11
CA SER A 124 0.96 0.76 -15.74
C SER A 124 0.93 0.98 -17.25
N THR A 125 1.80 1.86 -17.76
CA THR A 125 1.84 2.28 -19.17
C THR A 125 2.99 1.65 -19.97
N LEU A 126 3.82 0.80 -19.36
CA LEU A 126 4.98 0.22 -20.03
C LEU A 126 4.62 -1.06 -20.79
N ASP A 127 5.21 -1.21 -21.98
CA ASP A 127 5.22 -2.46 -22.71
C ASP A 127 6.25 -3.44 -22.11
N LEU A 128 6.05 -4.73 -22.39
CA LEU A 128 6.87 -5.81 -21.84
C LEU A 128 8.35 -5.70 -22.27
N GLY A 129 8.65 -5.24 -23.48
CA GLY A 129 10.02 -5.12 -23.98
C GLY A 129 10.79 -4.02 -23.25
N LEU A 130 10.15 -2.87 -23.01
CA LEU A 130 10.74 -1.80 -22.22
C LEU A 130 10.93 -2.22 -20.76
N ILE A 131 9.97 -2.92 -20.16
CA ILE A 131 10.10 -3.48 -18.81
C ILE A 131 11.35 -4.38 -18.70
N GLN A 132 11.53 -5.29 -19.64
CA GLN A 132 12.71 -6.19 -19.68
C GLN A 132 14.02 -5.40 -19.83
N THR A 133 14.02 -4.37 -20.67
CA THR A 133 15.20 -3.51 -20.87
C THR A 133 15.59 -2.79 -19.59
N LEU A 134 14.61 -2.21 -18.88
CA LEU A 134 14.85 -1.51 -17.62
C LEU A 134 15.38 -2.46 -16.53
N PHE A 135 14.83 -3.69 -16.42
CA PHE A 135 15.34 -4.68 -15.47
C PHE A 135 16.77 -5.17 -15.77
N ALA A 136 17.21 -5.07 -17.03
CA ALA A 136 18.57 -5.45 -17.43
C ALA A 136 19.63 -4.41 -17.06
N GLU A 137 19.22 -3.19 -16.68
CA GLU A 137 20.13 -2.11 -16.29
C GLU A 137 21.00 -2.51 -15.08
N GLN A 138 22.16 -1.86 -14.97
CA GLN A 138 23.06 -2.10 -13.85
C GLN A 138 22.49 -1.54 -12.53
N THR A 139 21.66 -0.50 -12.64
CA THR A 139 21.03 0.17 -11.49
C THR A 139 19.53 0.12 -11.63
N LEU A 140 18.86 -0.29 -10.56
CA LEU A 140 17.42 -0.32 -10.45
C LEU A 140 16.95 0.59 -9.34
N GLN A 141 16.05 1.50 -9.68
CA GLN A 141 15.23 2.26 -8.75
C GLN A 141 13.80 1.74 -8.83
N LEU A 142 13.36 1.04 -7.79
CA LEU A 142 12.02 0.47 -7.72
C LEU A 142 11.20 1.30 -6.73
N THR A 143 10.10 1.90 -7.19
CA THR A 143 9.05 2.35 -6.26
C THR A 143 8.06 1.22 -6.10
N LEU A 144 7.91 0.81 -4.85
CA LEU A 144 7.19 -0.38 -4.46
C LEU A 144 5.96 0.01 -3.67
N ARG A 145 4.97 -0.86 -3.75
CA ARG A 145 3.78 -0.83 -2.94
C ARG A 145 3.67 -2.15 -2.19
N ARG A 146 3.63 -2.05 -0.87
CA ARG A 146 3.48 -3.19 0.03
C ARG A 146 2.25 -2.99 0.89
N ASP A 147 1.45 -4.05 1.02
CA ASP A 147 0.38 -4.05 2.01
C ASP A 147 0.98 -3.99 3.41
N ALA A 148 0.47 -3.08 4.25
CA ALA A 148 0.91 -3.01 5.63
C ALA A 148 0.64 -4.37 6.31
N PRO A 149 1.59 -4.93 7.08
CA PRO A 149 1.34 -6.18 7.80
C PRO A 149 0.09 -6.05 8.68
N SER A 150 -0.68 -7.14 8.79
CA SER A 150 -1.81 -7.22 9.72
C SER A 150 -1.26 -7.17 11.15
N THR A 151 -1.33 -6.00 11.78
CA THR A 151 -1.14 -5.90 13.23
C THR A 151 -2.43 -6.37 13.91
N SER A 152 -2.59 -7.68 14.12
CA SER A 152 -3.52 -8.18 15.13
C SER A 152 -2.74 -8.89 16.26
N PRO A 153 -2.77 -8.37 17.50
CA PRO A 153 -2.31 -9.13 18.64
C PRO A 153 -3.32 -10.24 18.96
N LEU A 154 -2.87 -11.50 18.88
CA LEU A 154 -3.58 -12.66 19.40
C LEU A 154 -3.87 -12.43 20.89
N THR A 155 -5.11 -12.15 21.26
CA THR A 155 -5.55 -12.19 22.66
C THR A 155 -6.85 -12.97 22.75
N SER A 156 -6.72 -14.18 23.31
CA SER A 156 -7.79 -15.14 23.55
C SER A 156 -8.73 -14.65 24.65
N GLY A 157 -10.00 -14.49 24.31
CA GLY A 157 -11.10 -14.34 25.27
C GLY A 157 -12.37 -14.98 24.69
N PRO A 158 -13.18 -15.70 25.48
CA PRO A 158 -14.36 -16.38 24.96
C PRO A 158 -15.54 -15.41 24.93
N SER A 159 -16.08 -15.12 23.75
CA SER A 159 -17.43 -14.54 23.66
C SER A 159 -18.15 -14.95 22.38
N THR A 160 -19.43 -15.24 22.59
CA THR A 160 -20.47 -15.85 21.74
C THR A 160 -20.63 -15.27 20.32
N PRO A 161 -21.05 -16.08 19.34
CA PRO A 161 -21.27 -15.63 17.96
C PRO A 161 -22.51 -14.73 17.85
N THR A 162 -22.31 -13.47 17.51
CA THR A 162 -23.36 -12.56 17.03
C THR A 162 -23.82 -12.96 15.62
N PRO A 163 -25.09 -12.73 15.25
CA PRO A 163 -25.58 -13.00 13.91
C PRO A 163 -24.81 -12.17 12.87
N LEU A 164 -24.48 -12.79 11.74
CA LEU A 164 -23.79 -12.15 10.60
C LEU A 164 -24.52 -10.84 10.23
N PRO A 165 -23.87 -9.67 10.34
CA PRO A 165 -24.49 -8.41 9.95
C PRO A 165 -24.83 -8.41 8.46
N ASN A 166 -25.91 -7.71 8.09
CA ASN A 166 -26.26 -7.50 6.68
C ASN A 166 -25.16 -6.65 6.02
N GLN A 167 -24.31 -7.27 5.19
CA GLN A 167 -23.16 -6.63 4.55
C GLN A 167 -23.53 -5.41 3.70
N SER A 168 -24.74 -5.40 3.14
CA SER A 168 -25.24 -4.24 2.38
C SER A 168 -25.42 -3.00 3.26
N GLN A 169 -25.78 -3.20 4.53
CA GLN A 169 -25.93 -2.11 5.49
C GLN A 169 -24.57 -1.65 6.01
N LEU A 170 -23.64 -2.56 6.27
CA LEU A 170 -22.26 -2.22 6.64
C LEU A 170 -21.56 -1.35 5.58
N LEU A 171 -21.68 -1.72 4.31
CA LEU A 171 -21.13 -0.91 3.22
C LEU A 171 -21.76 0.48 3.19
N GLN A 172 -23.08 0.56 3.38
CA GLN A 172 -23.78 1.85 3.40
C GLN A 172 -23.30 2.73 4.55
N ASP A 173 -23.26 2.20 5.76
CA ASP A 173 -22.82 2.90 6.96
C ASP A 173 -21.34 3.34 6.84
N PHE A 174 -20.50 2.50 6.23
CA PHE A 174 -19.11 2.83 5.94
C PHE A 174 -19.00 4.03 4.98
N LEU A 175 -19.71 3.99 3.85
CA LEU A 175 -19.73 5.09 2.89
C LEU A 175 -20.31 6.36 3.52
N ASP A 176 -21.37 6.26 4.33
CA ASP A 176 -22.00 7.39 5.00
C ASP A 176 -21.11 8.00 6.10
N THR A 177 -20.39 7.19 6.86
CA THR A 177 -19.39 7.66 7.85
C THR A 177 -18.30 8.49 7.15
N HIS A 178 -17.88 8.03 5.99
CA HIS A 178 -16.92 8.70 5.14
C HIS A 178 -17.50 10.00 4.55
N HIS A 179 -18.78 10.04 4.16
CA HIS A 179 -19.47 11.28 3.75
C HIS A 179 -19.71 12.28 4.90
N ARG A 180 -20.02 11.80 6.11
CA ARG A 180 -20.45 12.60 7.27
C ARG A 180 -19.30 13.36 7.96
N ALA A 181 -18.05 12.99 7.68
CA ALA A 181 -16.86 13.71 8.17
C ALA A 181 -16.77 15.19 7.70
N LYS A 182 -17.72 15.69 6.90
CA LYS A 182 -17.84 17.11 6.53
C LYS A 182 -18.76 17.96 7.45
N SER A 183 -19.35 17.40 8.50
CA SER A 183 -20.37 18.11 9.28
C SER A 183 -20.10 18.17 10.78
N THR A 184 -18.87 18.47 11.19
CA THR A 184 -18.60 19.05 12.52
C THR A 184 -17.55 20.15 12.40
N THR A 185 -18.03 21.38 12.58
CA THR A 185 -17.27 22.62 12.61
C THR A 185 -16.21 22.59 13.73
N GLY A 186 -14.97 22.94 13.37
CA GLY A 186 -14.02 23.61 14.25
C GLY A 186 -13.21 22.73 15.20
N GLU A 187 -11.98 22.41 14.83
CA GLU A 187 -10.77 22.97 15.45
C GLU A 187 -9.53 22.33 14.84
N LYS A 188 -8.46 23.13 14.75
CA LYS A 188 -7.15 22.71 14.26
C LYS A 188 -6.58 21.67 15.22
N ALA A 189 -6.23 20.49 14.71
CA ALA A 189 -5.23 19.63 15.34
C ALA A 189 -4.22 19.20 14.28
N TYR A 190 -3.18 20.02 14.15
CA TYR A 190 -1.89 19.54 13.67
C TYR A 190 -1.27 18.73 14.80
N THR A 191 -0.96 17.47 14.56
CA THR A 191 -0.05 16.71 15.43
C THR A 191 0.93 15.91 14.56
N HIS A 192 2.17 16.43 14.54
CA HIS A 192 3.43 15.83 14.08
C HIS A 192 3.66 14.45 14.76
N ILE A 193 4.59 13.57 14.34
CA ILE A 193 6.05 13.70 14.53
C ILE A 193 6.74 12.49 13.86
N LEU A 194 7.82 12.74 13.08
CA LEU A 194 9.15 12.14 13.25
C LEU A 194 10.14 12.78 12.28
N THR A 195 10.86 13.79 12.77
CA THR A 195 12.12 14.25 12.17
C THR A 195 13.15 14.23 13.27
N HIS A 196 14.15 13.36 13.15
CA HIS A 196 15.33 13.40 14.00
C HIS A 196 16.56 13.24 13.11
N MET A 197 17.22 14.36 12.83
CA MET A 197 18.61 14.41 12.38
C MET A 197 19.20 15.68 12.99
N HIS A 198 19.93 15.54 14.09
CA HIS A 198 20.95 16.50 14.48
C HIS A 198 22.26 15.97 13.92
N MET A 199 22.99 16.79 13.16
CA MET A 199 24.44 16.80 13.22
C MET A 199 25.06 17.99 12.47
N HIS A 200 26.04 18.60 13.15
CA HIS A 200 27.12 19.47 12.69
C HIS A 200 26.87 20.96 12.37
N THR A 201 27.33 21.82 13.28
CA THR A 201 28.05 23.07 12.98
C THR A 201 29.41 22.75 12.36
N PRO A 202 30.00 23.57 11.47
CA PRO A 202 30.74 24.74 11.95
C PRO A 202 30.77 26.00 11.05
N SER A 203 31.06 27.12 11.72
CA SER A 203 31.80 28.32 11.24
C SER A 203 31.16 29.24 10.20
N THR A 204 30.91 30.50 10.58
CA THR A 204 31.84 31.64 10.35
C THR A 204 31.14 32.92 10.86
N VAL A 205 31.69 33.59 11.88
CA VAL A 205 31.27 34.95 12.25
C VAL A 205 32.48 35.90 12.18
N SER A 206 32.20 36.96 11.44
CA SER A 206 32.91 38.14 11.02
C SER A 206 33.67 38.92 12.11
N LEU A 207 34.72 39.62 11.67
CA LEU A 207 35.49 40.61 12.44
C LEU A 207 34.62 41.76 12.98
N PRO A 208 35.01 42.40 14.10
CA PRO A 208 34.32 43.58 14.62
C PRO A 208 34.69 44.83 13.82
N LYS A 209 33.70 45.72 13.66
CA LYS A 209 33.94 47.15 13.42
C LYS A 209 33.94 47.85 14.78
N GLY A 210 35.01 48.58 15.08
CA GLY A 210 35.18 49.40 16.28
C GLY A 210 36.61 49.35 16.76
#